data_AF-A0A4U5LWV4-F1
#
_entry.id   AF-A0A4U5LWV4-F1
#
_cell.length_a   1.000
_cell.length_b   1.000
_cell.length_c   1.000
_cell.angle_alpha   90.00
_cell.angle_beta   90.00
_cell.angle_gamma   90.00
#
_symmetry.space_group_name_H-M   'P 1'
#
loop_
_entity.id
_entity.type
_entity.pdbx_description
1 polymer ?
#
loop_
_entity_poly.entity_id
_entity_poly.type
_entity_poly.pdbx_seq_one_letter_code
_entity_poly.pdbx_strand_id
1 'polypeptide(L)'
;MTKVPCRDAKDCHQNGHCVIDEQSNSYVCECLPGFSGDGRNQCQSSDRCNPAQPNSCPQHSECVLGEVERAFVCKCVSGFTGDGMNCRAHDAPATCEENPGMCHANAQCVYIQEQGTHGCICKPGSFGDGYTQCTVKEQPRCGKCSTNARCIQDEESEAWTCQCNPGFQGNGLFCQPMTSCLDNKNINICDEHAECVPGVGGHYVCNCQYGYHGNGRTCTHFSRQ
;
A
#
# COMPACT_ATOMS: atom_id res chain seq x y z
N MET A 1 12.70 -43.63 -14.87
CA MET A 1 11.82 -42.85 -15.79
C MET A 1 12.64 -41.68 -16.30
N THR A 2 12.82 -41.58 -17.61
CA THR A 2 13.61 -40.51 -18.25
C THR A 2 12.76 -39.24 -18.27
N LYS A 3 13.24 -38.14 -17.66
CA LYS A 3 12.56 -36.84 -17.74
C LYS A 3 12.49 -36.41 -19.20
N VAL A 4 11.33 -35.97 -19.68
CA VAL A 4 11.20 -35.44 -21.04
C VAL A 4 12.00 -34.14 -21.09
N PRO A 5 13.06 -34.05 -21.90
CA PRO A 5 13.86 -32.83 -21.98
C PRO A 5 13.08 -31.79 -22.78
N CYS A 6 13.01 -30.57 -22.27
CA CYS A 6 12.51 -29.45 -23.05
C CYS A 6 13.64 -28.50 -23.45
N ARG A 7 13.71 -28.17 -24.73
CA ARG A 7 14.65 -27.20 -25.29
C ARG A 7 13.84 -26.08 -25.94
N ASP A 8 13.77 -24.94 -25.26
CA ASP A 8 12.96 -23.77 -25.65
C ASP A 8 13.05 -23.41 -27.13
N ALA A 9 14.25 -23.49 -27.72
CA ALA A 9 14.49 -23.11 -29.13
C ALA A 9 14.14 -24.18 -30.18
N LYS A 10 13.80 -25.42 -29.78
CA LYS A 10 13.43 -26.52 -30.71
C LYS A 10 12.03 -27.04 -30.51
N ASP A 11 11.52 -26.97 -29.28
CA ASP A 11 10.27 -27.61 -28.89
C ASP A 11 9.08 -26.64 -28.81
N CYS A 12 9.36 -25.34 -28.63
CA CYS A 12 8.37 -24.26 -28.55
C CYS A 12 8.61 -23.21 -29.64
N HIS A 13 7.61 -22.34 -29.85
CA HIS A 13 7.73 -21.23 -30.78
C HIS A 13 8.85 -20.27 -30.33
N GLN A 14 9.45 -19.50 -31.24
CA GLN A 14 10.51 -18.53 -30.90
C GLN A 14 10.11 -17.47 -29.85
N ASN A 15 8.80 -17.20 -29.75
CA ASN A 15 8.20 -16.32 -28.74
C ASN A 15 7.42 -17.10 -27.67
N GLY A 16 7.76 -18.38 -27.48
CA GLY A 16 7.24 -19.23 -26.43
C GLY A 16 8.36 -19.72 -25.53
N HIS A 17 8.01 -20.11 -24.31
CA HIS A 17 8.89 -20.73 -23.35
C HIS A 17 8.28 -22.02 -22.84
N CYS A 18 9.13 -22.97 -22.50
CA CYS A 18 8.71 -24.28 -22.08
C CYS A 18 8.50 -24.38 -20.57
N VAL A 19 7.36 -24.92 -20.18
CA VAL A 19 7.01 -25.19 -18.79
C VAL A 19 6.93 -26.70 -18.59
N ILE A 20 7.79 -27.23 -17.73
CA ILE A 20 7.82 -28.67 -17.42
C ILE A 20 6.70 -28.98 -16.43
N ASP A 21 5.85 -29.96 -16.77
CA ASP A 21 4.86 -30.52 -15.88
C ASP A 21 5.43 -31.76 -15.18
N GLU A 22 5.79 -31.59 -13.91
CA GLU A 22 6.37 -32.66 -13.09
C GLU A 22 5.37 -33.76 -12.74
N GLN A 23 4.05 -33.51 -12.82
CA GLN A 23 3.02 -34.50 -12.49
C GLN A 23 2.77 -35.47 -13.65
N SER A 24 2.72 -34.95 -14.88
CA SER A 24 2.54 -35.76 -16.09
C SER A 24 3.86 -36.25 -16.70
N ASN A 25 5.01 -35.81 -16.16
CA ASN A 25 6.33 -36.01 -16.74
C ASN A 25 6.37 -35.57 -18.22
N SER A 26 5.75 -34.42 -18.50
CA SER A 26 5.60 -33.82 -19.83
C SER A 26 6.03 -32.35 -19.79
N TYR A 27 5.87 -31.64 -20.90
CA TYR A 27 6.01 -30.18 -20.96
C TYR A 27 4.89 -29.55 -21.78
N VAL A 28 4.60 -28.29 -21.50
CA VAL A 28 3.73 -27.43 -22.29
C VAL A 28 4.51 -26.20 -22.73
N CYS A 29 4.18 -25.65 -23.90
CA CYS A 29 4.73 -24.38 -24.33
C CYS A 29 3.73 -23.27 -24.02
N GLU A 30 4.21 -22.21 -23.38
CA GLU A 30 3.44 -21.00 -23.09
C GLU A 30 4.05 -19.82 -23.86
N CYS A 31 3.22 -18.92 -24.37
CA CYS A 31 3.74 -17.73 -25.04
C CYS A 31 4.41 -16.78 -24.03
N LEU A 32 5.48 -16.11 -24.47
CA LEU A 32 6.14 -15.08 -23.67
C LEU A 32 5.18 -13.91 -23.38
N PRO A 33 5.44 -13.13 -22.31
CA PRO A 33 4.73 -11.88 -22.04
C PRO A 33 4.54 -10.99 -23.27
N GLY A 34 3.33 -10.51 -23.51
CA GLY A 34 3.00 -9.73 -24.70
C GLY A 34 2.71 -10.56 -25.94
N PHE A 35 2.66 -11.89 -25.86
CA PHE A 35 2.32 -12.79 -26.96
C PHE A 35 1.20 -13.78 -26.60
N SER A 36 0.41 -14.18 -27.60
CA SER A 36 -0.70 -15.12 -27.47
C SER A 36 -0.71 -16.14 -28.60
N GLY A 37 -1.19 -17.35 -28.31
CA GLY A 37 -1.34 -18.45 -29.26
C GLY A 37 -1.19 -19.80 -28.59
N ASP A 38 -0.74 -20.81 -29.34
CA ASP A 38 -0.63 -22.21 -28.88
C ASP A 38 0.70 -22.54 -28.18
N GLY A 39 1.61 -21.56 -28.05
CA GLY A 39 2.93 -21.76 -27.45
C GLY A 39 3.95 -22.47 -28.34
N ARG A 40 3.48 -23.26 -29.31
CA ARG A 40 4.29 -24.26 -30.02
C ARG A 40 4.63 -23.85 -31.45
N ASN A 41 3.61 -23.48 -32.22
CA ASN A 41 3.76 -23.03 -33.60
C ASN A 41 3.32 -21.58 -33.78
N GLN A 42 2.58 -21.03 -32.83
CA GLN A 42 1.99 -19.71 -32.91
C GLN A 42 2.11 -19.01 -31.56
N CYS A 43 2.96 -17.98 -31.52
CA CYS A 43 2.91 -16.93 -30.51
C CYS A 43 3.06 -15.59 -31.23
N GLN A 44 1.92 -14.94 -31.46
CA GLN A 44 1.82 -13.63 -32.12
C GLN A 44 1.68 -12.54 -31.07
N SER A 45 2.07 -11.30 -31.39
CA SER A 45 1.90 -10.18 -30.45
C SER A 45 0.45 -10.10 -29.99
N SER A 46 0.27 -9.94 -28.68
CA SER A 46 -1.02 -9.71 -28.04
C SER A 46 -1.40 -8.23 -28.02
N ASP A 47 -0.55 -7.36 -28.56
CA ASP A 47 -0.85 -5.93 -28.71
C ASP A 47 -2.07 -5.78 -29.62
N ARG A 48 -3.14 -5.25 -29.05
CA ARG A 48 -4.38 -4.91 -29.78
C ARG A 48 -4.37 -3.46 -30.24
N CYS A 49 -3.44 -2.67 -29.74
CA CYS A 49 -3.30 -1.26 -30.09
C CYS A 49 -1.85 -0.79 -30.03
N ASN A 50 -1.59 0.38 -30.62
CA ASN A 50 -0.31 1.05 -30.62
C ASN A 50 -0.47 2.47 -30.02
N PRO A 51 0.19 2.80 -28.91
CA PRO A 51 0.09 4.11 -28.27
C PRO A 51 0.64 5.26 -29.13
N ALA A 52 1.47 4.97 -30.15
CA ALA A 52 1.96 5.97 -31.10
C ALA A 52 0.95 6.31 -32.21
N GLN A 53 -0.18 5.59 -32.30
CA GLN A 53 -1.19 5.78 -33.33
C GLN A 53 -2.51 6.32 -32.73
N PRO A 54 -2.93 7.56 -33.08
CA PRO A 54 -4.03 8.27 -32.39
C PRO A 54 -5.44 7.68 -32.58
N ASN A 55 -5.62 6.66 -33.44
CA ASN A 55 -6.89 5.96 -33.64
C ASN A 55 -6.73 4.44 -33.51
N SER A 56 -5.72 3.99 -32.76
CA SER A 56 -5.48 2.56 -32.59
C SER A 56 -6.54 1.86 -31.73
N CYS A 57 -7.33 2.64 -30.99
CA CYS A 57 -8.44 2.17 -30.17
C CYS A 57 -9.73 2.89 -30.57
N PRO A 58 -10.90 2.25 -30.41
CA PRO A 58 -12.19 2.84 -30.71
C PRO A 58 -12.52 4.03 -29.81
N GLN A 59 -13.57 4.78 -30.17
CA GLN A 59 -14.00 5.95 -29.41
C GLN A 59 -14.24 5.60 -27.93
N HIS A 60 -13.87 6.52 -27.04
CA HIS A 60 -13.98 6.35 -25.59
C HIS A 60 -13.12 5.23 -25.00
N SER A 61 -12.01 4.92 -25.66
CA SER A 61 -10.97 4.04 -25.13
C SER A 61 -9.58 4.61 -25.41
N GLU A 62 -8.61 4.22 -24.60
CA GLU A 62 -7.22 4.59 -24.70
C GLU A 62 -6.33 3.34 -24.75
N CYS A 63 -5.21 3.44 -25.48
CA CYS A 63 -4.24 2.36 -25.58
C CYS A 63 -3.26 2.42 -24.42
N VAL A 64 -3.28 1.40 -23.56
CA VAL A 64 -2.44 1.33 -22.34
C VAL A 64 -1.75 -0.03 -22.24
N LEU A 65 -0.66 -0.10 -21.49
CA LEU A 65 0.00 -1.38 -21.19
C LEU A 65 -0.83 -2.16 -20.15
N GLY A 66 -1.43 -3.27 -20.56
CA GLY A 66 -2.17 -4.17 -19.67
C GLY A 66 -1.21 -5.00 -18.81
N GLU A 67 -1.42 -5.03 -17.50
CA GLU A 67 -0.51 -5.73 -16.57
C GLU A 67 -0.65 -7.26 -16.62
N VAL A 68 -1.86 -7.75 -16.94
CA VAL A 68 -2.17 -9.19 -17.02
C VAL A 68 -1.67 -9.77 -18.34
N GLU A 69 -2.04 -9.13 -19.44
CA GLU A 69 -1.65 -9.52 -20.79
C GLU A 69 -0.18 -9.17 -21.10
N ARG A 70 0.39 -8.22 -20.33
CA ARG A 70 1.71 -7.60 -20.58
C ARG A 70 1.86 -7.13 -22.03
N ALA A 71 0.77 -6.58 -22.57
CA ALA A 71 0.60 -6.14 -23.95
C ALA A 71 -0.17 -4.82 -23.98
N PHE A 72 -0.07 -4.08 -25.09
CA PHE A 72 -0.87 -2.89 -25.31
C PHE A 72 -2.32 -3.27 -25.65
N VAL A 73 -3.24 -2.85 -24.77
CA VAL A 73 -4.67 -3.13 -24.89
C VAL A 73 -5.46 -1.84 -24.82
N CYS A 74 -6.61 -1.81 -25.49
CA CYS A 74 -7.55 -0.72 -25.35
C CYS A 74 -8.27 -0.85 -24.00
N LYS A 75 -8.32 0.23 -23.23
CA LYS A 75 -9.07 0.33 -21.99
C LYS A 75 -10.06 1.48 -22.10
N CYS A 76 -11.29 1.29 -21.62
CA CYS A 76 -12.25 2.39 -21.62
C CYS A 76 -11.73 3.55 -20.78
N VAL A 77 -11.85 4.76 -21.31
CA VAL A 77 -11.50 5.99 -20.56
C VAL A 77 -12.49 6.21 -19.41
N SER A 78 -12.13 7.07 -18.47
CA SER A 78 -13.00 7.41 -17.34
C SER A 78 -14.40 7.84 -17.79
N GLY A 79 -15.44 7.31 -17.14
CA GLY A 79 -16.84 7.54 -17.51
C GLY A 79 -17.42 6.53 -18.50
N PHE A 80 -16.63 5.57 -18.97
CA PHE A 80 -17.07 4.49 -19.87
C PHE A 80 -16.72 3.11 -19.30
N THR A 81 -17.55 2.11 -19.61
CA THR A 81 -17.37 0.72 -19.21
C THR A 81 -17.54 -0.21 -20.41
N GLY A 82 -16.86 -1.35 -20.39
CA GLY A 82 -16.84 -2.29 -21.51
C GLY A 82 -15.58 -3.15 -21.54
N ASP A 83 -15.36 -3.82 -22.66
CA ASP A 83 -14.21 -4.68 -22.95
C ASP A 83 -13.01 -3.92 -23.56
N GLY A 84 -13.06 -2.58 -23.55
CA GLY A 84 -12.05 -1.71 -24.17
C GLY A 84 -12.24 -1.51 -25.68
N MET A 85 -13.01 -2.37 -26.35
CA MET A 85 -13.36 -2.23 -27.77
C MET A 85 -14.79 -1.68 -27.96
N ASN A 86 -15.68 -2.01 -27.03
CA ASN A 86 -17.06 -1.58 -26.95
C ASN A 86 -17.26 -0.84 -25.63
N CYS A 87 -16.81 0.41 -25.60
CA CYS A 87 -16.97 1.28 -24.45
C CYS A 87 -18.30 2.01 -24.55
N ARG A 88 -19.23 1.68 -23.65
CA ARG A 88 -20.46 2.46 -23.45
C ARG A 88 -20.25 3.41 -22.29
N ALA A 89 -20.94 4.56 -22.32
CA ALA A 89 -20.99 5.39 -21.13
C ALA A 89 -21.40 4.50 -19.95
N HIS A 90 -20.80 4.70 -18.78
CA HIS A 90 -21.40 4.17 -17.57
C HIS A 90 -22.86 4.61 -17.58
N ASP A 91 -23.79 3.68 -17.36
CA ASP A 91 -25.19 3.99 -17.08
C ASP A 91 -25.24 4.69 -15.71
N ALA A 92 -24.69 5.90 -15.64
CA ALA A 92 -24.90 6.81 -14.56
C ALA A 92 -26.31 7.38 -14.78
N PRO A 93 -27.25 7.18 -13.85
CA PRO A 93 -28.51 7.92 -13.89
C PRO A 93 -28.20 9.43 -13.90
N ALA A 94 -29.01 10.24 -14.61
CA ALA A 94 -28.75 11.66 -14.71
C ALA A 94 -28.88 12.37 -13.34
N THR A 95 -29.62 11.75 -12.42
CA THR A 95 -29.84 12.24 -11.05
C THR A 95 -29.99 11.12 -10.01
N CYS A 96 -29.85 11.47 -8.73
CA CYS A 96 -30.12 10.58 -7.60
C CYS A 96 -31.60 10.16 -7.49
N GLU A 97 -32.51 10.87 -8.15
CA GLU A 97 -33.96 10.61 -8.11
C GLU A 97 -34.38 9.53 -9.11
N GLU A 98 -33.72 9.47 -10.27
CA GLU A 98 -34.02 8.50 -11.32
C GLU A 98 -33.55 7.08 -10.99
N ASN A 99 -32.52 6.94 -10.16
CA ASN A 99 -32.03 5.64 -9.70
C ASN A 99 -31.54 5.70 -8.24
N PRO A 100 -32.47 5.51 -7.28
CA PRO A 100 -32.16 5.54 -5.85
C PRO A 100 -31.15 4.46 -5.40
N GLY A 101 -30.91 3.43 -6.21
CA GLY A 101 -30.01 2.32 -5.92
C GLY A 101 -28.60 2.46 -6.49
N MET A 102 -28.25 3.62 -7.09
CA MET A 102 -26.98 3.80 -7.79
C MET A 102 -25.75 3.78 -6.87
N CYS A 103 -25.92 4.14 -5.59
CA CYS A 103 -24.84 4.25 -4.63
C CYS A 103 -24.85 3.05 -3.68
N HIS A 104 -23.66 2.70 -3.18
CA HIS A 104 -23.53 1.73 -2.11
C HIS A 104 -24.37 2.16 -0.89
N ALA A 105 -24.89 1.22 -0.09
CA ALA A 105 -25.76 1.52 1.06
C ALA A 105 -25.12 2.48 2.09
N ASN A 106 -23.77 2.46 2.18
CA ASN A 106 -22.96 3.37 2.99
C ASN A 106 -22.38 4.57 2.21
N ALA A 107 -22.96 4.94 1.09
CA ALA A 107 -22.64 6.15 0.34
C ALA A 107 -23.82 7.13 0.32
N GLN A 108 -23.51 8.37 -0.03
CA GLN A 108 -24.45 9.44 -0.33
C GLN A 108 -24.28 9.85 -1.79
N CYS A 109 -25.41 10.01 -2.49
CA CYS A 109 -25.42 10.59 -3.82
C CYS A 109 -25.35 12.11 -3.72
N VAL A 110 -24.42 12.74 -4.43
CA VAL A 110 -24.19 14.19 -4.42
C VAL A 110 -23.93 14.70 -5.82
N TYR A 111 -24.20 15.98 -6.04
CA TYR A 111 -23.81 16.66 -7.28
C TYR A 111 -22.34 17.08 -7.23
N ILE A 112 -21.52 16.57 -8.15
CA ILE A 112 -20.10 16.87 -8.28
C ILE A 112 -19.92 18.01 -9.28
N GLN A 113 -19.79 19.23 -8.75
CA GLN A 113 -19.75 20.46 -9.57
C GLN A 113 -18.64 20.47 -10.62
N GLU A 114 -17.47 19.91 -10.29
CA GLU A 114 -16.31 19.86 -11.20
C GLU A 114 -16.57 18.99 -12.45
N GLN A 115 -17.44 17.99 -12.32
CA GLN A 115 -17.78 17.04 -13.39
C GLN A 115 -19.14 17.31 -14.03
N GLY A 116 -19.92 18.24 -13.45
CA GLY A 116 -21.27 18.57 -13.91
C GLY A 116 -22.28 17.43 -13.78
N THR A 117 -22.05 16.45 -12.91
CA THR A 117 -22.87 15.22 -12.81
C THR A 117 -23.13 14.78 -11.36
N HIS A 118 -24.07 13.86 -11.16
CA HIS A 118 -24.30 13.20 -9.87
C HIS A 118 -23.35 12.01 -9.70
N GLY A 119 -22.76 11.89 -8.50
CA GLY A 119 -21.86 10.81 -8.15
C GLY A 119 -22.03 10.37 -6.70
N CYS A 120 -21.41 9.24 -6.35
CA CYS A 120 -21.53 8.65 -5.02
C CYS A 120 -20.28 8.91 -4.19
N ILE A 121 -20.44 9.41 -2.97
CA ILE A 121 -19.37 9.59 -2.01
C ILE A 121 -19.68 8.77 -0.76
N CYS A 122 -18.71 8.01 -0.27
CA CYS A 122 -18.88 7.25 0.97
C CYS A 122 -19.27 8.16 2.16
N LYS A 123 -20.16 7.68 3.03
CA LYS A 123 -20.57 8.40 4.23
C LYS A 123 -19.35 8.64 5.14
N PRO A 124 -19.38 9.69 5.99
CA PRO A 124 -18.27 10.00 6.88
C PRO A 124 -17.78 8.79 7.68
N GLY A 125 -16.46 8.59 7.74
CA GLY A 125 -15.84 7.44 8.42
C GLY A 125 -15.73 6.17 7.58
N SER A 126 -16.17 6.20 6.32
CA SER A 126 -15.99 5.10 5.36
C SER A 126 -15.26 5.53 4.10
N PHE A 127 -14.60 4.58 3.45
CA PHE A 127 -13.75 4.78 2.28
C PHE A 127 -14.02 3.70 1.23
N GLY A 128 -13.88 4.08 -0.04
CA GLY A 128 -14.06 3.20 -1.18
C GLY A 128 -14.48 3.99 -2.42
N ASP A 129 -15.11 3.32 -3.37
CA ASP A 129 -15.52 3.91 -4.65
C ASP A 129 -16.86 4.65 -4.59
N GLY A 130 -17.64 4.49 -3.52
CA GLY A 130 -18.97 5.07 -3.38
C GLY A 130 -20.10 4.30 -4.08
N TYR A 131 -19.77 3.42 -5.03
CA TYR A 131 -20.73 2.70 -5.86
C TYR A 131 -20.91 1.24 -5.42
N THR A 132 -19.80 0.50 -5.31
CA THR A 132 -19.84 -0.93 -4.96
C THR A 132 -19.27 -1.20 -3.57
N GLN A 133 -18.42 -0.31 -3.06
CA GLN A 133 -17.69 -0.49 -1.83
C GLN A 133 -17.59 0.82 -1.05
N CYS A 134 -18.13 0.82 0.17
CA CYS A 134 -17.74 1.77 1.22
C CYS A 134 -17.47 0.99 2.50
N THR A 135 -16.18 0.87 2.82
CA THR A 135 -15.69 0.19 4.01
C THR A 135 -15.47 1.21 5.12
N VAL A 136 -16.06 0.97 6.30
CA VAL A 136 -15.73 1.74 7.49
C VAL A 136 -14.31 1.35 7.85
N LYS A 137 -13.35 2.27 7.71
CA LYS A 137 -12.05 2.03 8.33
C LYS A 137 -12.28 2.23 9.81
N GLU A 138 -12.17 1.16 10.59
CA GLU A 138 -12.19 1.26 12.05
C GLU A 138 -11.32 2.45 12.44
N GLN A 139 -11.88 3.32 13.28
CA GLN A 139 -11.15 4.45 13.86
C GLN A 139 -9.77 3.97 14.35
N PRO A 140 -8.75 4.83 14.37
CA PRO A 140 -7.50 4.46 15.03
C PRO A 140 -7.84 3.87 16.40
N ARG A 141 -7.27 2.70 16.70
CA ARG A 141 -7.65 1.95 17.91
C ARG A 141 -7.43 2.78 19.18
N CYS A 142 -6.61 3.83 19.09
CA CYS A 142 -6.52 4.94 20.03
C CYS A 142 -7.18 6.22 19.48
N GLY A 143 -7.65 7.11 20.36
CA GLY A 143 -8.03 8.49 19.98
C GLY A 143 -6.87 9.34 19.42
N LYS A 144 -7.08 10.65 19.25
CA LYS A 144 -6.00 11.59 18.86
C LYS A 144 -4.96 11.70 19.98
N CYS A 145 -3.88 10.92 19.88
CA CYS A 145 -2.73 11.03 20.79
C CYS A 145 -2.02 12.38 20.62
N SER A 146 -1.25 12.77 21.66
CA SER A 146 -0.30 13.88 21.56
C SER A 146 0.65 13.67 20.38
N THR A 147 1.16 14.76 19.79
CA THR A 147 2.21 14.70 18.75
C THR A 147 3.49 14.02 19.24
N ASN A 148 3.72 14.02 20.55
CA ASN A 148 4.84 13.34 21.21
C ASN A 148 4.42 12.00 21.86
N ALA A 149 3.43 11.31 21.31
CA ALA A 149 2.97 10.00 21.77
C ALA A 149 2.75 9.03 20.61
N ARG A 150 2.75 7.73 20.94
CA ARG A 150 2.42 6.61 20.04
C ARG A 150 1.25 5.81 20.61
N CYS A 151 0.45 5.22 19.72
CA CYS A 151 -0.63 4.33 20.09
C CYS A 151 -0.07 2.92 20.34
N ILE A 152 -0.32 2.36 21.52
CA ILE A 152 0.12 1.01 21.91
C ILE A 152 -1.07 0.21 22.43
N GLN A 153 -0.96 -1.11 22.37
CA GLN A 153 -1.88 -2.01 23.05
C GLN A 153 -1.30 -2.34 24.44
N ASP A 154 -2.08 -2.12 25.47
CA ASP A 154 -1.76 -2.48 26.84
C ASP A 154 -1.84 -4.00 27.00
N GLU A 155 -0.76 -4.62 27.51
CA GLU A 155 -0.65 -6.08 27.58
C GLU A 155 -1.53 -6.71 28.67
N GLU A 156 -1.94 -5.96 29.69
CA GLU A 156 -2.77 -6.47 30.80
C GLU A 156 -4.27 -6.36 30.49
N SER A 157 -4.68 -5.25 29.89
CA SER A 157 -6.10 -4.95 29.63
C SER A 157 -6.52 -5.20 28.19
N GLU A 158 -5.58 -5.54 27.31
CA GLU A 158 -5.73 -5.60 25.84
C GLU A 158 -6.25 -4.29 25.21
N ALA A 159 -6.35 -3.21 26.01
CA ALA A 159 -6.91 -1.94 25.60
C ALA A 159 -5.88 -1.10 24.84
N TRP A 160 -6.34 -0.29 23.90
CA TRP A 160 -5.49 0.59 23.11
C TRP A 160 -5.37 1.95 23.79
N THR A 161 -4.14 2.37 24.09
CA THR A 161 -3.85 3.61 24.81
C THR A 161 -2.71 4.40 24.16
N CYS A 162 -2.72 5.71 24.37
CA CYS A 162 -1.62 6.58 23.95
C CYS A 162 -0.49 6.52 24.98
N GLN A 163 0.74 6.22 24.55
CA GLN A 163 1.93 6.24 25.38
C GLN A 163 2.87 7.35 24.90
N CYS A 164 3.33 8.21 25.81
CA CYS A 164 4.31 9.24 25.47
C CYS A 164 5.60 8.63 24.91
N ASN A 165 6.18 9.29 23.91
CA ASN A 165 7.45 8.91 23.33
C ASN A 165 8.58 9.07 24.36
N PRO A 166 9.71 8.34 24.21
CA PRO A 166 10.87 8.48 25.10
C PRO A 166 11.32 9.94 25.26
N GLY A 167 11.55 10.37 26.50
CA GLY A 167 11.91 11.75 26.84
C GLY A 167 10.72 12.68 27.09
N PHE A 168 9.47 12.20 26.98
CA PHE A 168 8.25 12.91 27.32
C PHE A 168 7.46 12.16 28.38
N GLN A 169 6.73 12.91 29.23
CA GLN A 169 5.86 12.36 30.27
C GLN A 169 4.45 12.97 30.22
N GLY A 170 3.48 12.21 30.73
CA GLY A 170 2.08 12.61 30.78
C GLY A 170 1.15 11.42 30.51
N ASN A 171 -0.08 11.72 30.07
CA ASN A 171 -1.15 10.72 29.90
C ASN A 171 -1.32 10.24 28.44
N GLY A 172 -0.34 10.48 27.57
CA GLY A 172 -0.41 10.12 26.16
C GLY A 172 -1.24 11.04 25.27
N LEU A 173 -2.25 11.73 25.82
CA LEU A 173 -2.99 12.79 25.14
C LEU A 173 -2.30 14.15 25.31
N PHE A 174 -1.65 14.35 26.45
CA PHE A 174 -0.78 15.48 26.75
C PHE A 174 0.58 14.91 27.20
N CYS A 175 1.63 15.21 26.42
CA CYS A 175 2.99 14.76 26.69
C CYS A 175 3.92 15.97 26.71
N GLN A 176 4.55 16.22 27.86
CA GLN A 176 5.48 17.32 28.07
C GLN A 176 6.91 16.77 28.19
N PRO A 177 7.94 17.53 27.77
CA PRO A 177 9.33 17.10 27.92
C PRO A 177 9.65 16.79 29.39
N MET A 178 10.33 15.68 29.64
CA MET A 178 10.84 15.37 30.97
C MET A 178 11.96 16.35 31.33
N THR A 179 11.94 16.82 32.56
CA THR A 179 12.90 17.83 33.04
C THR A 179 13.97 17.18 33.92
N SER A 180 13.65 16.15 34.69
CA SER A 180 14.60 15.57 35.66
C SER A 180 14.81 14.06 35.52
N CYS A 181 15.97 13.58 35.99
CA CYS A 181 16.30 12.14 36.11
C CYS A 181 15.41 11.39 37.12
N LEU A 182 14.67 12.12 37.97
CA LEU A 182 13.80 11.55 39.00
C LEU A 182 12.38 11.29 38.49
N ASP A 183 12.06 11.78 37.29
CA ASP A 183 10.69 11.85 36.80
C ASP A 183 10.12 10.48 36.34
N ASN A 184 10.96 9.45 36.09
CA ASN A 184 10.52 8.05 36.00
C ASN A 184 11.71 7.05 36.03
N LYS A 185 11.64 6.01 36.87
CA LYS A 185 12.71 5.01 37.07
C LYS A 185 12.70 3.87 36.02
N ASN A 186 11.65 3.76 35.20
CA ASN A 186 11.43 2.65 34.26
C ASN A 186 11.73 2.98 32.78
N ILE A 187 12.34 4.13 32.47
CA ILE A 187 12.71 4.48 31.09
C ILE A 187 14.23 4.54 31.00
N ASN A 188 14.80 3.78 30.05
CA ASN A 188 16.22 3.84 29.66
C ASN A 188 16.51 5.18 28.96
N ILE A 189 16.56 6.27 29.74
CA ILE A 189 16.79 7.66 29.27
C ILE A 189 18.23 7.85 28.78
N CYS A 190 19.16 7.18 29.46
CA CYS A 190 20.58 7.16 29.13
C CYS A 190 20.96 5.77 28.63
N ASP A 191 22.11 5.67 27.98
CA ASP A 191 22.73 4.38 27.69
C ASP A 191 22.83 3.55 28.98
N GLU A 192 22.76 2.22 28.89
CA GLU A 192 22.92 1.35 30.07
C GLU A 192 24.26 1.57 30.78
N HIS A 193 25.28 2.03 30.05
CA HIS A 193 26.60 2.42 30.55
C HIS A 193 26.73 3.93 30.81
N ALA A 194 25.63 4.64 31.05
CA ALA A 194 25.61 6.05 31.40
C ALA A 194 24.81 6.32 32.68
N GLU A 195 25.21 7.37 33.40
CA GLU A 195 24.52 7.89 34.57
C GLU A 195 23.76 9.18 34.22
N CYS A 196 22.50 9.27 34.64
CA CYS A 196 21.70 10.48 34.51
C CYS A 196 21.98 11.41 35.68
N VAL A 197 22.44 12.64 35.39
CA VAL A 197 22.73 13.67 36.39
C VAL A 197 21.89 14.94 36.14
N PRO A 198 21.53 15.71 37.18
CA PRO A 198 20.86 17.00 37.01
C PRO A 198 21.74 18.01 36.28
N GLY A 199 21.19 18.64 35.26
CA GLY A 199 21.79 19.73 34.48
C GLY A 199 21.29 21.13 34.89
N VAL A 200 21.91 22.16 34.31
CA VAL A 200 21.70 23.58 34.67
C VAL A 200 20.30 24.08 34.26
N GLY A 201 19.47 24.49 35.22
CA GLY A 201 18.09 24.91 34.92
C GLY A 201 17.09 23.76 34.91
N GLY A 202 17.42 22.65 35.57
CA GLY A 202 16.50 21.55 35.80
C GLY A 202 16.23 20.70 34.56
N HIS A 203 17.17 20.64 33.60
CA HIS A 203 17.22 19.60 32.57
C HIS A 203 18.03 18.41 33.07
N TYR A 204 17.95 17.26 32.42
CA TYR A 204 18.80 16.10 32.72
C TYR A 204 19.95 15.98 31.73
N VAL A 205 21.07 15.41 32.17
CA VAL A 205 22.28 15.16 31.36
C VAL A 205 22.71 13.71 31.56
N CYS A 206 23.02 12.99 30.49
CA CYS A 206 23.57 11.64 30.57
C CYS A 206 25.10 11.70 30.45
N ASN A 207 25.81 11.13 31.43
CA ASN A 207 27.27 11.02 31.40
C ASN A 207 27.69 9.56 31.28
N CYS A 208 28.52 9.23 30.30
CA CYS A 208 29.06 7.87 30.19
C CYS A 208 29.88 7.51 31.45
N GLN A 209 29.72 6.28 31.91
CA GLN A 209 30.46 5.74 33.05
C GLN A 209 31.96 5.61 32.72
N TYR A 210 32.78 5.51 33.76
CA TYR A 210 34.22 5.34 33.62
C TYR A 210 34.57 4.13 32.75
N GLY A 211 35.40 4.32 31.73
CA GLY A 211 35.74 3.28 30.74
C GLY A 211 34.95 3.36 29.44
N TYR A 212 33.97 4.26 29.34
CA TYR A 212 33.18 4.50 28.13
C TYR A 212 33.28 5.97 27.67
N HIS A 213 33.13 6.21 26.37
CA HIS A 213 33.03 7.55 25.78
C HIS A 213 31.79 7.66 24.89
N GLY A 214 31.30 8.89 24.71
CA GLY A 214 30.12 9.15 23.89
C GLY A 214 29.32 10.34 24.39
N ASN A 215 28.05 10.38 24.01
CA ASN A 215 27.13 11.48 24.34
C ASN A 215 26.17 11.16 25.51
N GLY A 216 26.42 10.06 26.23
CA GLY A 216 25.59 9.59 27.34
C GLY A 216 24.30 8.86 26.94
N ARG A 217 23.83 9.01 25.69
CA ARG A 217 22.76 8.17 25.11
C ARG A 217 23.30 7.01 24.29
N THR A 218 24.56 7.11 23.90
CA THR A 218 25.34 6.04 23.30
C THR A 218 26.72 6.11 23.91
N CYS A 219 27.11 5.06 24.63
CA CYS A 219 28.39 4.97 25.31
C CYS A 219 29.16 3.76 24.78
N THR A 220 30.34 3.99 24.25
CA THR A 220 31.21 2.96 23.68
C THR A 220 32.46 2.79 24.54
N HIS A 221 32.83 1.55 24.83
CA HIS A 221 33.98 1.24 25.67
C HIS A 221 35.30 1.70 25.03
N PHE A 222 36.27 2.17 25.82
CA PHE A 222 37.62 2.43 25.33
C PHE A 222 38.28 1.10 24.91
N SER A 223 38.26 0.80 23.62
CA SER A 223 39.10 -0.26 23.07
C SER A 223 40.56 0.15 23.24
N ARG A 224 41.31 -0.53 24.13
CA ARG A 224 42.77 -0.42 24.14
C ARG A 224 43.27 -1.04 22.82
N GLN A 225 43.96 -0.24 22.01
CA GLN A 225 44.88 -0.75 20.99
C GLN A 225 46.12 -1.32 21.69
#